data_AF-A0A7X0HCQ8-F1
#
_entry.id   AF-A0A7X0HCQ8-F1
#
_cell.length_a   1.000
_cell.length_b   1.000
_cell.length_c   1.000
_cell.angle_alpha   90.00
_cell.angle_beta   90.00
_cell.angle_gamma   90.00
#
_symmetry.space_group_name_H-M   'P 1'
#
loop_
_entity.id
_entity.type
_entity.pdbx_description
1 polymer ?
#
loop_
_entity_poly.entity_id
_entity_poly.type
_entity_poly.pdbx_seq_one_letter_code
_entity_poly.pdbx_strand_id
1 'polypeptide(L)'
;MGHARVDSYTARLRKSAHRVRGGLRRSGVDYFRGDGSDWIALAFLLLTVPAIALGTIAMPVWCAPAALVLPIVAGGLLLRPASLLGLYAAAATALIVESVVLGPYTQGPARVTPGVVLTVAACGFFGLVLAQFRARVGVPWRRGGTMLFDLRERIRVQSALPALPKGWHSEMALRPAGGQSFSGDFVVAARTGHGGRTLEVVLTDVSGKGMDAGSRALLLSGAFGGLLGSLPPHDFLPAANGYLLRQDWDEGFATSIHLVLDLETGEYELLSAGHLPALQLHAGSGRWEEKSGEGPLLGVYDGAEFDPTKGVLAPGDVLMLFTDGLVEAPGRDISEGVDRLTGEADRYVAAGFEGAAWHLIEAVAKDVNDDRALLLLCRN
;
A
#
# COMPACT_ATOMS: atom_id res chain seq x y z
N MET A 1 7.85 -62.73 22.02
CA MET A 1 6.92 -61.95 21.16
C MET A 1 6.55 -60.55 21.67
N GLY A 2 6.98 -60.10 22.86
CA GLY A 2 6.55 -58.78 23.41
C GLY A 2 7.07 -57.53 22.67
N HIS A 3 8.40 -57.36 22.57
CA HIS A 3 9.01 -56.08 22.16
C HIS A 3 8.53 -55.53 20.80
N ALA A 4 8.44 -56.37 19.76
CA ALA A 4 8.09 -55.91 18.40
C ALA A 4 6.73 -55.20 18.29
N ARG A 5 5.78 -55.43 19.21
CA ARG A 5 4.52 -54.66 19.26
C ARG A 5 4.70 -53.26 19.83
N VAL A 6 5.59 -53.08 20.81
CA VAL A 6 5.79 -51.79 21.49
C VAL A 6 6.41 -50.76 20.54
N ASP A 7 7.45 -51.14 19.81
CA ASP A 7 8.08 -50.26 18.81
C ASP A 7 7.12 -49.87 17.68
N SER A 8 6.22 -50.77 17.29
CA SER A 8 5.17 -50.46 16.30
C SER A 8 4.21 -49.36 16.79
N TYR A 9 3.99 -49.27 18.11
CA TYR A 9 3.13 -48.25 18.73
C TYR A 9 3.86 -46.93 18.92
N THR A 10 5.09 -46.94 19.44
CA THR A 10 5.89 -45.71 19.63
C THR A 10 6.24 -45.05 18.30
N ALA A 11 6.52 -45.83 17.25
CA ALA A 11 6.72 -45.34 15.89
C ALA A 11 5.44 -44.72 15.30
N ARG A 12 4.26 -45.35 15.49
CA ARG A 12 2.97 -44.78 15.07
C ARG A 12 2.67 -43.46 15.79
N LEU A 13 2.91 -43.39 17.11
CA LEU A 13 2.74 -42.18 17.91
C LEU A 13 3.67 -41.05 17.45
N ARG A 14 4.98 -41.31 17.26
CA ARG A 14 5.93 -40.34 16.70
C ARG A 14 5.52 -39.87 15.29
N LYS A 15 5.11 -40.78 14.41
CA LYS A 15 4.68 -40.46 13.01
C LYS A 15 3.29 -39.80 12.93
N SER A 16 2.51 -39.84 14.01
CA SER A 16 1.29 -39.04 14.21
C SER A 16 1.65 -37.65 14.73
N ALA A 17 2.40 -37.56 15.84
CA ALA A 17 2.82 -36.30 16.46
C ALA A 17 3.61 -35.40 15.48
N HIS A 18 4.47 -35.96 14.64
CA HIS A 18 5.19 -35.19 13.61
C HIS A 18 4.25 -34.69 12.49
N ARG A 19 3.17 -35.41 12.17
CA ARG A 19 2.14 -34.94 11.23
C ARG A 19 1.30 -33.82 11.83
N VAL A 20 0.85 -33.97 13.09
CA VAL A 20 0.12 -32.94 13.84
C VAL A 20 0.97 -31.67 13.96
N ARG A 21 2.24 -31.78 14.37
CA ARG A 21 3.18 -30.65 14.50
C ARG A 21 3.51 -29.99 13.15
N GLY A 22 3.55 -30.76 12.05
CA GLY A 22 3.67 -30.22 10.69
C GLY A 22 2.40 -29.49 10.24
N GLY A 23 1.22 -30.04 10.55
CA GLY A 23 -0.09 -29.43 10.27
C GLY A 23 -0.29 -28.12 11.01
N LEU A 24 -0.02 -28.08 12.33
CA LEU A 24 -0.04 -26.84 13.12
C LEU A 24 0.91 -25.78 12.53
N ARG A 25 2.12 -26.18 12.12
CA ARG A 25 3.12 -25.23 11.58
C ARG A 25 2.73 -24.67 10.21
N ARG A 26 2.07 -25.45 9.34
CA ARG A 26 1.51 -24.95 8.07
C ARG A 26 0.28 -24.09 8.31
N SER A 27 -0.76 -24.64 8.95
CA SER A 27 -2.02 -23.94 9.21
C SER A 27 -1.84 -22.64 10.04
N GLY A 28 -0.83 -22.58 10.92
CA GLY A 28 -0.41 -21.33 11.56
C GLY A 28 0.14 -20.29 10.58
N VAL A 29 1.02 -20.69 9.65
CA VAL A 29 1.52 -19.81 8.56
C VAL A 29 0.39 -19.41 7.61
N ASP A 30 -0.54 -20.31 7.31
CA ASP A 30 -1.67 -20.05 6.42
C ASP A 30 -2.71 -19.11 7.09
N TYR A 31 -2.85 -19.17 8.42
CA TYR A 31 -3.61 -18.18 9.22
C TYR A 31 -2.95 -16.79 9.18
N PHE A 32 -1.62 -16.69 9.11
CA PHE A 32 -0.93 -15.42 8.82
C PHE A 32 -1.06 -14.96 7.35
N ARG A 33 -1.39 -15.87 6.42
CA ARG A 33 -1.63 -15.54 5.00
C ARG A 33 -3.06 -15.09 4.71
N GLY A 34 -4.04 -15.46 5.52
CA GLY A 34 -5.43 -14.97 5.44
C GLY A 34 -6.42 -16.05 4.98
N ASP A 35 -5.98 -16.96 4.11
CA ASP A 35 -6.77 -18.11 3.66
C ASP A 35 -6.98 -19.16 4.78
N GLY A 36 -6.07 -19.18 5.76
CA GLY A 36 -6.10 -20.14 6.87
C GLY A 36 -7.39 -20.08 7.70
N SER A 37 -7.89 -21.26 8.05
CA SER A 37 -9.01 -21.41 8.99
C SER A 37 -8.60 -21.01 10.40
N ASP A 38 -9.46 -20.31 11.12
CA ASP A 38 -9.26 -19.89 12.51
C ASP A 38 -9.41 -21.04 13.53
N TRP A 39 -9.64 -22.29 13.08
CA TRP A 39 -9.75 -23.50 13.90
C TRP A 39 -8.64 -23.68 14.95
N ILE A 40 -7.39 -23.26 14.70
CA ILE A 40 -6.32 -23.35 15.71
C ILE A 40 -6.54 -22.35 16.85
N ALA A 41 -6.91 -21.10 16.53
CA ALA A 41 -7.24 -20.09 17.52
C ALA A 41 -8.54 -20.46 18.28
N LEU A 42 -9.55 -20.97 17.56
CA LEU A 42 -10.80 -21.44 18.14
C LEU A 42 -10.56 -22.61 19.10
N ALA A 43 -9.79 -23.63 18.70
CA ALA A 43 -9.47 -24.77 19.55
C ALA A 43 -8.69 -24.36 20.80
N PHE A 44 -7.74 -23.42 20.68
CA PHE A 44 -7.02 -22.89 21.84
C PHE A 44 -7.95 -22.14 22.81
N LEU A 45 -8.83 -21.27 22.32
CA LEU A 45 -9.77 -20.51 23.14
C LEU A 45 -10.90 -21.39 23.73
N LEU A 46 -11.34 -22.43 23.01
CA LEU A 46 -12.27 -23.43 23.54
C LEU A 46 -11.64 -24.34 24.61
N LEU A 47 -10.30 -24.45 24.67
CA LEU A 47 -9.60 -25.15 25.75
C LEU A 47 -9.38 -24.29 26.99
N THR A 48 -9.29 -22.96 26.86
CA THR A 48 -9.16 -22.08 28.03
C THR A 48 -10.47 -21.89 28.79
N VAL A 49 -11.63 -21.90 28.13
CA VAL A 49 -12.96 -21.84 28.78
C VAL A 49 -13.16 -22.90 29.89
N PRO A 50 -13.02 -24.22 29.62
CA PRO A 50 -13.18 -25.23 30.67
C PRO A 50 -12.03 -25.22 31.69
N ALA A 51 -10.83 -24.78 31.31
CA ALA A 51 -9.72 -24.61 32.26
C ALA A 51 -9.99 -23.49 33.28
N ILE A 52 -10.59 -22.37 32.83
CA ILE A 52 -11.06 -21.27 33.70
C ILE A 52 -12.21 -21.75 34.60
N ALA A 53 -13.20 -22.46 34.05
CA ALA A 53 -14.33 -22.98 34.82
C ALA A 53 -13.89 -23.98 35.91
N LEU A 54 -13.00 -24.92 35.57
CA LEU A 54 -12.40 -25.85 36.56
C LEU A 54 -11.54 -25.12 37.59
N GLY A 55 -10.77 -24.10 37.19
CA GLY A 55 -10.03 -23.24 38.11
C GLY A 55 -10.93 -22.47 39.07
N THR A 56 -12.08 -22.01 38.59
CA THR A 56 -13.11 -21.30 39.38
C THR A 56 -13.80 -22.21 40.39
N ILE A 57 -14.08 -23.46 40.02
CA ILE A 57 -14.65 -24.48 40.91
C ILE A 57 -13.62 -24.95 41.96
N ALA A 58 -12.35 -25.14 41.57
CA ALA A 58 -11.32 -25.71 42.43
C ALA A 58 -10.58 -24.67 43.32
N MET A 59 -10.38 -23.44 42.83
CA MET A 59 -9.66 -22.36 43.52
C MET A 59 -10.44 -21.03 43.45
N PRO A 60 -11.66 -20.99 44.02
CA PRO A 60 -12.61 -19.86 43.91
C PRO A 60 -12.07 -18.47 44.26
N VAL A 61 -11.05 -18.38 45.12
CA VAL A 61 -10.43 -17.10 45.54
C VAL A 61 -9.46 -16.56 44.48
N TRP A 62 -8.88 -17.44 43.65
CA TRP A 62 -7.86 -17.09 42.64
C TRP A 62 -8.41 -16.99 41.22
N CYS A 63 -9.53 -17.65 40.93
CA CYS A 63 -10.17 -17.64 39.62
C CYS A 63 -11.66 -17.31 39.78
N ALA A 64 -12.05 -16.10 39.37
CA ALA A 64 -13.44 -15.67 39.40
C ALA A 64 -14.15 -16.01 38.06
N PRO A 65 -15.46 -16.30 38.05
CA PRO A 65 -16.25 -16.52 36.83
C PRO A 65 -16.07 -15.46 35.73
N ALA A 66 -15.84 -14.20 36.13
CA ALA A 66 -15.58 -13.08 35.21
C ALA A 66 -14.32 -13.26 34.35
N ALA A 67 -13.40 -14.18 34.69
CA ALA A 67 -12.22 -14.50 33.88
C ALA A 67 -12.59 -15.03 32.48
N LEU A 68 -13.82 -15.53 32.28
CA LEU A 68 -14.34 -15.89 30.96
C LEU A 68 -14.42 -14.71 29.96
N VAL A 69 -14.34 -13.46 30.44
CA VAL A 69 -14.14 -12.27 29.57
C VAL A 69 -12.84 -12.38 28.77
N LEU A 70 -11.77 -12.97 29.32
CA LEU A 70 -10.45 -13.06 28.66
C LEU A 70 -10.50 -13.83 27.33
N PRO A 71 -10.99 -15.09 27.26
CA PRO A 71 -11.15 -15.78 25.97
C PRO A 71 -12.18 -15.09 25.06
N ILE A 72 -13.21 -14.45 25.60
CA ILE A 72 -14.23 -13.73 24.80
C ILE A 72 -13.64 -12.52 24.06
N VAL A 73 -12.83 -11.70 24.73
CA VAL A 73 -12.14 -10.54 24.13
C VAL A 73 -11.07 -11.00 23.15
N ALA A 74 -10.25 -12.00 23.51
CA ALA A 74 -9.30 -12.61 22.59
C ALA A 74 -9.99 -13.22 21.36
N GLY A 75 -11.19 -13.79 21.54
CA GLY A 75 -12.04 -14.30 20.47
C GLY A 75 -12.48 -13.21 19.49
N GLY A 76 -12.98 -12.08 20.00
CA GLY A 76 -13.38 -10.94 19.17
C GLY A 76 -12.24 -10.37 18.32
N LEU A 77 -11.00 -10.46 18.80
CA LEU A 77 -9.79 -10.03 18.09
C LEU A 77 -9.28 -11.06 17.05
N LEU A 78 -9.49 -12.36 17.27
CA LEU A 78 -8.84 -13.43 16.49
C LEU A 78 -9.77 -14.23 15.57
N LEU A 79 -11.03 -14.46 15.97
CA LEU A 79 -11.93 -15.43 15.32
C LEU A 79 -12.81 -14.80 14.24
N ARG A 80 -13.33 -15.63 13.34
CA ARG A 80 -14.41 -15.25 12.40
C ARG A 80 -15.74 -15.17 13.16
N PRO A 81 -16.71 -14.32 12.78
CA PRO A 81 -17.96 -14.16 13.53
C PRO A 81 -18.73 -15.47 13.79
N ALA A 82 -18.73 -16.42 12.84
CA ALA A 82 -19.36 -17.73 13.03
C ALA A 82 -18.64 -18.58 14.11
N SER A 83 -17.31 -18.65 14.07
CA SER A 83 -16.47 -19.33 15.07
C SER A 83 -16.62 -18.72 16.46
N LEU A 84 -16.78 -17.39 16.52
CA LEU A 84 -16.94 -16.63 17.75
C LEU A 84 -18.24 -16.99 18.50
N LEU A 85 -19.34 -17.22 17.78
CA LEU A 85 -20.59 -17.71 18.37
C LEU A 85 -20.41 -19.07 19.07
N GLY A 86 -19.59 -19.97 18.50
CA GLY A 86 -19.24 -21.24 19.14
C GLY A 86 -18.47 -21.08 20.45
N LEU A 87 -17.52 -20.14 20.50
CA LEU A 87 -16.82 -19.80 21.73
C LEU A 87 -17.75 -19.19 22.80
N TYR A 88 -18.73 -18.38 22.37
CA TYR A 88 -19.69 -17.74 23.29
C TYR A 88 -20.72 -18.74 23.83
N ALA A 89 -21.16 -19.70 23.02
CA ALA A 89 -21.97 -20.82 23.49
C ALA A 89 -21.22 -21.66 24.54
N ALA A 90 -19.92 -21.91 24.34
CA ALA A 90 -19.08 -22.59 25.33
C ALA A 90 -18.94 -21.78 26.64
N ALA A 91 -18.68 -20.48 26.57
CA ALA A 91 -18.56 -19.61 27.74
C ALA A 91 -19.90 -19.46 28.50
N ALA A 92 -21.03 -19.36 27.80
CA ALA A 92 -22.36 -19.38 28.42
C ALA A 92 -22.65 -20.73 29.10
N THR A 93 -22.24 -21.84 28.48
CA THR A 93 -22.37 -23.19 29.07
C THR A 93 -21.52 -23.32 30.34
N ALA A 94 -20.30 -22.77 30.34
CA ALA A 94 -19.44 -22.72 31.53
C ALA A 94 -20.09 -21.94 32.68
N LEU A 95 -20.61 -20.73 32.42
CA LEU A 95 -21.35 -19.94 33.43
C LEU A 95 -22.58 -20.68 33.99
N ILE A 96 -23.31 -21.43 33.16
CA ILE A 96 -24.45 -22.24 33.60
C ILE A 96 -23.97 -23.37 34.53
N VAL A 97 -22.91 -24.08 34.16
CA VAL A 97 -22.32 -25.15 35.01
C VAL A 97 -21.80 -24.58 36.33
N GLU A 98 -21.04 -23.49 36.30
CA GLU A 98 -20.56 -22.77 37.49
C GLU A 98 -21.72 -22.32 38.38
N SER A 99 -22.79 -21.77 37.81
CA SER A 99 -23.98 -21.32 38.55
C SER A 99 -24.77 -22.46 39.19
N VAL A 100 -24.70 -23.69 38.66
CA VAL A 100 -25.32 -24.88 39.27
C VAL A 100 -24.41 -25.48 40.34
N VAL A 101 -23.10 -25.58 40.08
CA VAL A 101 -22.11 -26.21 40.98
C VAL A 101 -21.80 -25.36 42.21
N LEU A 102 -21.73 -24.02 42.07
CA LEU A 102 -21.42 -23.10 43.18
C LEU A 102 -22.64 -22.72 44.04
N GLY A 103 -23.83 -23.15 43.63
CA GLY A 103 -25.08 -23.04 44.39
C GLY A 103 -25.73 -21.63 44.41
N PRO A 104 -26.99 -21.55 44.88
CA PRO A 104 -27.78 -20.32 44.83
C PRO A 104 -27.28 -19.20 45.77
N TYR A 105 -27.66 -17.97 45.45
CA TYR A 105 -27.11 -16.67 45.84
C TYR A 105 -26.83 -16.34 47.34
N THR A 106 -27.05 -17.22 48.34
CA THR A 106 -27.12 -16.82 49.76
C THR A 106 -25.90 -17.01 50.69
N GLN A 107 -24.91 -17.87 50.39
CA GLN A 107 -23.70 -18.07 51.24
C GLN A 107 -22.40 -18.33 50.41
N GLY A 108 -21.44 -17.39 50.33
CA GLY A 108 -20.07 -17.68 49.83
C GLY A 108 -19.43 -16.63 48.89
N PRO A 109 -18.07 -16.64 48.74
CA PRO A 109 -17.32 -15.53 48.11
C PRO A 109 -17.07 -15.61 46.59
N ALA A 110 -17.30 -16.75 45.91
CA ALA A 110 -16.99 -16.91 44.48
C ALA A 110 -18.17 -17.53 43.73
N ARG A 111 -18.84 -16.70 42.92
CA ARG A 111 -20.20 -16.97 42.43
C ARG A 111 -20.50 -16.28 41.12
N VAL A 112 -21.31 -16.92 40.29
CA VAL A 112 -21.91 -16.31 39.10
C VAL A 112 -23.02 -15.37 39.55
N THR A 113 -22.72 -14.07 39.68
CA THR A 113 -23.74 -13.05 39.96
C THR A 113 -24.39 -12.57 38.65
N PRO A 114 -25.60 -11.99 38.67
CA PRO A 114 -26.19 -11.37 37.48
C PRO A 114 -25.28 -10.31 36.83
N GLY A 115 -24.46 -9.61 37.64
CA GLY A 115 -23.45 -8.67 37.15
C GLY A 115 -22.30 -9.33 36.39
N VAL A 116 -21.86 -10.54 36.79
CA VAL A 116 -20.92 -11.35 35.99
C VAL A 116 -21.54 -11.71 34.65
N VAL A 117 -22.76 -12.26 34.65
CA VAL A 117 -23.45 -12.68 33.41
C VAL A 117 -23.61 -11.50 32.46
N LEU A 118 -24.02 -10.34 32.97
CA LEU A 118 -24.14 -9.09 32.21
C LEU A 118 -22.78 -8.63 31.65
N THR A 119 -21.71 -8.69 32.45
CA THR A 119 -20.36 -8.31 32.01
C THR A 119 -19.85 -9.21 30.89
N VAL A 120 -19.98 -10.54 31.07
CA VAL A 120 -19.56 -11.54 30.07
C VAL A 120 -20.37 -11.39 28.78
N ALA A 121 -21.69 -11.17 28.89
CA ALA A 121 -22.56 -10.93 27.74
C ALA A 121 -22.25 -9.61 27.02
N ALA A 122 -21.96 -8.53 27.74
CA ALA A 122 -21.60 -7.23 27.17
C ALA A 122 -20.24 -7.29 26.45
N CYS A 123 -19.22 -7.91 27.06
CA CYS A 123 -17.94 -8.17 26.41
C CYS A 123 -18.10 -9.08 25.18
N GLY A 124 -19.04 -10.02 25.21
CA GLY A 124 -19.46 -10.81 24.04
C GLY A 124 -20.05 -9.93 22.94
N PHE A 125 -21.03 -9.08 23.25
CA PHE A 125 -21.65 -8.18 22.29
C PHE A 125 -20.62 -7.25 21.62
N PHE A 126 -19.76 -6.59 22.40
CA PHE A 126 -18.68 -5.75 21.85
C PHE A 126 -17.66 -6.56 21.04
N GLY A 127 -17.33 -7.79 21.45
CA GLY A 127 -16.44 -8.68 20.69
C GLY A 127 -17.04 -9.13 19.35
N LEU A 128 -18.35 -9.37 19.29
CA LEU A 128 -19.09 -9.65 18.04
C LEU A 128 -19.15 -8.42 17.14
N VAL A 129 -19.44 -7.24 17.69
CA VAL A 129 -19.44 -5.97 16.94
C VAL A 129 -18.05 -5.71 16.34
N LEU A 130 -16.98 -5.87 17.13
CA LEU A 130 -15.59 -5.73 16.66
C LEU A 130 -15.24 -6.77 15.58
N ALA A 131 -15.67 -8.02 15.74
CA ALA A 131 -15.47 -9.06 14.73
C ALA A 131 -16.27 -8.81 13.44
N GLN A 132 -17.46 -8.22 13.52
CA GLN A 132 -18.26 -7.81 12.36
C GLN A 132 -17.66 -6.60 11.64
N PHE A 133 -17.14 -5.61 12.36
CA PHE A 133 -16.41 -4.50 11.74
C PHE A 133 -15.14 -5.01 11.04
N ARG A 134 -14.34 -5.85 11.71
CA ARG A 134 -13.16 -6.49 11.11
C ARG A 134 -13.51 -7.35 9.88
N ALA A 135 -14.66 -8.00 9.88
CA ALA A 135 -15.15 -8.76 8.72
C ALA A 135 -15.60 -7.85 7.56
N ARG A 136 -16.28 -6.73 7.84
CA ARG A 136 -16.72 -5.76 6.82
C ARG A 136 -15.58 -4.95 6.21
N VAL A 137 -14.56 -4.60 7.00
CA VAL A 137 -13.37 -3.85 6.54
C VAL A 137 -12.46 -4.71 5.65
N GLY A 138 -12.60 -6.04 5.65
CA GLY A 138 -11.86 -6.96 4.76
C GLY A 138 -10.36 -7.11 5.07
N VAL A 139 -9.73 -6.12 5.71
CA VAL A 139 -8.31 -6.13 6.12
C VAL A 139 -8.05 -7.21 7.18
N PRO A 140 -7.15 -8.17 6.93
CA PRO A 140 -6.62 -9.04 7.98
C PRO A 140 -5.81 -8.17 8.95
N TRP A 141 -6.32 -7.95 10.17
CA TRP A 141 -5.78 -7.00 11.16
C TRP A 141 -4.27 -7.15 11.48
N ARG A 142 -3.68 -8.33 11.23
CA ARG A 142 -2.23 -8.55 11.36
C ARG A 142 -1.38 -8.02 10.20
N ARG A 143 -2.01 -7.42 9.18
CA ARG A 143 -1.36 -6.82 8.00
C ARG A 143 -2.04 -5.51 7.56
N GLY A 144 -2.25 -4.57 8.49
CA GLY A 144 -2.64 -3.19 8.12
C GLY A 144 -1.68 -2.57 7.10
N GLY A 145 -0.38 -2.91 7.19
CA GLY A 145 0.62 -2.52 6.19
C GLY A 145 0.49 -3.18 4.81
N THR A 146 -0.28 -4.27 4.60
CA THR A 146 -0.33 -4.90 3.25
C THR A 146 -1.43 -4.45 2.31
N MET A 147 -2.46 -3.70 2.74
CA MET A 147 -3.23 -2.96 1.72
C MET A 147 -2.38 -1.81 1.18
N LEU A 148 -1.65 -1.10 2.05
CA LEU A 148 -0.77 -0.01 1.64
C LEU A 148 0.48 -0.50 0.88
N PHE A 149 1.00 -1.70 1.17
CA PHE A 149 2.05 -2.35 0.37
C PHE A 149 1.53 -2.91 -0.97
N ASP A 150 0.33 -3.48 -1.03
CA ASP A 150 -0.25 -3.96 -2.29
C ASP A 150 -0.61 -2.78 -3.20
N LEU A 151 -1.09 -1.67 -2.62
CA LEU A 151 -1.24 -0.36 -3.27
C LEU A 151 0.08 0.14 -3.85
N ARG A 152 1.14 0.19 -3.03
CA ARG A 152 2.50 0.56 -3.47
C ARG A 152 2.99 -0.31 -4.61
N GLU A 153 2.88 -1.63 -4.49
CA GLU A 153 3.44 -2.55 -5.47
C GLU A 153 2.66 -2.47 -6.80
N ARG A 154 1.35 -2.23 -6.76
CA ARG A 154 0.55 -1.94 -7.97
C ARG A 154 0.99 -0.66 -8.67
N ILE A 155 1.07 0.46 -7.94
CA ILE A 155 1.52 1.75 -8.50
C ILE A 155 2.95 1.61 -9.05
N ARG A 156 3.85 0.91 -8.33
CA ARG A 156 5.23 0.66 -8.75
C ARG A 156 5.35 -0.25 -9.98
N VAL A 157 4.47 -1.24 -10.12
CA VAL A 157 4.39 -2.11 -11.31
C VAL A 157 3.80 -1.37 -12.52
N GLN A 158 2.86 -0.46 -12.30
CA GLN A 158 2.33 0.43 -13.35
C GLN A 158 3.33 1.51 -13.78
N SER A 159 4.17 1.97 -12.84
CA SER A 159 5.26 2.94 -13.09
C SER A 159 6.54 2.30 -13.65
N ALA A 160 6.47 1.07 -14.19
CA ALA A 160 7.63 0.41 -14.77
C ALA A 160 7.94 0.96 -16.17
N LEU A 161 9.09 1.63 -16.33
CA LEU A 161 9.52 2.14 -17.64
C LEU A 161 9.71 1.01 -18.67
N PRO A 162 9.27 1.18 -19.93
CA PRO A 162 9.50 0.22 -21.00
C PRO A 162 10.98 0.18 -21.41
N ALA A 163 11.47 -1.00 -21.81
CA ALA A 163 12.85 -1.15 -22.25
C ALA A 163 13.14 -0.31 -23.51
N LEU A 164 14.10 0.61 -23.41
CA LEU A 164 14.51 1.50 -24.51
C LEU A 164 15.51 0.81 -25.47
N PRO A 165 15.64 1.29 -26.73
CA PRO A 165 16.66 0.81 -27.66
C PRO A 165 18.08 1.26 -27.24
N LYS A 166 19.11 0.71 -27.90
CA LYS A 166 20.51 1.14 -27.70
C LYS A 166 20.68 2.61 -28.08
N GLY A 167 21.55 3.33 -27.37
CA GLY A 167 21.70 4.78 -27.49
C GLY A 167 20.71 5.58 -26.64
N TRP A 168 19.98 4.90 -25.73
CA TRP A 168 19.08 5.53 -24.76
C TRP A 168 19.27 4.92 -23.38
N HIS A 169 19.21 5.76 -22.36
CA HIS A 169 19.16 5.39 -20.95
C HIS A 169 17.96 6.05 -20.28
N SER A 170 17.39 5.38 -19.27
CA SER A 170 16.22 5.89 -18.56
C SER A 170 16.19 5.40 -17.12
N GLU A 171 16.03 6.32 -16.17
CA GLU A 171 15.85 6.00 -14.77
C GLU A 171 14.65 6.72 -14.18
N MET A 172 14.04 6.11 -13.17
CA MET A 172 12.97 6.71 -12.39
C MET A 172 13.16 6.38 -10.92
N ALA A 173 13.09 7.40 -10.08
CA ALA A 173 12.95 7.23 -8.64
C ALA A 173 11.61 7.82 -8.18
N LEU A 174 10.96 7.11 -7.24
CA LEU A 174 9.72 7.52 -6.58
C LEU A 174 9.92 7.35 -5.07
N ARG A 175 9.59 8.38 -4.29
CA ARG A 175 9.79 8.41 -2.83
C ARG A 175 8.58 9.04 -2.11
N PRO A 176 7.85 8.29 -1.29
CA PRO A 176 6.67 8.81 -0.62
C PRO A 176 6.98 9.60 0.68
N ALA A 177 6.10 10.55 0.99
CA ALA A 177 6.08 11.43 2.15
C ALA A 177 6.01 10.65 3.48
N GLY A 178 6.66 11.17 4.53
CA GLY A 178 6.47 10.70 5.91
C GLY A 178 6.82 9.24 6.20
N GLY A 179 7.47 8.54 5.26
CA GLY A 179 7.66 7.09 5.34
C GLY A 179 6.37 6.29 5.13
N GLN A 180 5.36 6.88 4.48
CA GLN A 180 4.17 6.16 4.04
C GLN A 180 4.52 5.06 3.03
N SER A 181 3.60 4.14 2.80
CA SER A 181 3.85 3.04 1.85
C SER A 181 3.67 3.46 0.40
N PHE A 182 2.78 4.41 0.10
CA PHE A 182 2.35 4.81 -1.23
C PHE A 182 2.61 6.31 -1.45
N SER A 183 2.67 6.74 -2.71
CA SER A 183 2.74 8.13 -3.16
C SER A 183 1.39 8.56 -3.78
N GLY A 184 1.11 9.86 -3.80
CA GLY A 184 0.21 10.49 -4.78
C GLY A 184 0.83 10.47 -6.18
N ASP A 185 2.12 10.78 -6.28
CA ASP A 185 2.94 10.68 -7.49
C ASP A 185 2.89 9.29 -8.13
N PHE A 186 2.71 9.26 -9.44
CA PHE A 186 2.94 8.08 -10.25
C PHE A 186 3.47 8.44 -11.64
N VAL A 187 4.10 7.46 -12.29
CA VAL A 187 4.48 7.54 -13.69
C VAL A 187 3.71 6.46 -14.46
N VAL A 188 3.38 6.74 -15.73
CA VAL A 188 2.95 5.75 -16.71
C VAL A 188 3.83 5.92 -17.93
N ALA A 189 4.39 4.84 -18.47
CA ALA A 189 5.24 4.89 -19.65
C ALA A 189 4.95 3.74 -20.61
N ALA A 190 4.88 4.04 -21.91
CA ALA A 190 4.61 3.08 -22.97
C ALA A 190 5.51 3.34 -24.19
N ARG A 191 5.88 2.29 -24.92
CA ARG A 191 6.48 2.44 -26.26
C ARG A 191 5.43 2.15 -27.32
N THR A 192 5.16 3.15 -28.15
CA THR A 192 3.99 3.23 -29.03
C THR A 192 4.40 3.48 -30.48
N GLY A 193 3.43 3.48 -31.39
CA GLY A 193 3.68 3.50 -32.84
C GLY A 193 4.32 2.21 -33.38
N HIS A 194 4.59 2.18 -34.69
CA HIS A 194 5.19 1.00 -35.34
C HIS A 194 6.58 0.70 -34.77
N GLY A 195 6.80 -0.54 -34.33
CA GLY A 195 8.06 -0.98 -33.72
C GLY A 195 8.35 -0.38 -32.32
N GLY A 196 7.41 0.35 -31.73
CA GLY A 196 7.63 1.08 -30.47
C GLY A 196 8.63 2.22 -30.66
N ARG A 197 8.63 2.92 -31.80
CA ARG A 197 9.54 4.03 -32.10
C ARG A 197 9.29 5.24 -31.21
N THR A 198 8.05 5.49 -30.84
CA THR A 198 7.69 6.55 -29.88
C THR A 198 7.81 6.02 -28.46
N LEU A 199 8.40 6.78 -27.55
CA LEU A 199 8.24 6.66 -26.11
C LEU A 199 7.24 7.71 -25.66
N GLU A 200 6.18 7.29 -24.99
CA GLU A 200 5.29 8.18 -24.26
C GLU A 200 5.53 7.98 -22.76
N VAL A 201 5.70 9.08 -22.02
CA VAL A 201 5.80 9.07 -20.56
C VAL A 201 4.89 10.14 -19.98
N VAL A 202 4.12 9.78 -18.97
CA VAL A 202 3.24 10.66 -18.22
C VAL A 202 3.68 10.62 -16.77
N LEU A 203 4.17 11.74 -16.25
CA LEU A 203 4.38 11.95 -14.81
C LEU A 203 3.16 12.71 -14.28
N THR A 204 2.58 12.26 -13.17
CA THR A 204 1.39 12.86 -12.56
C THR A 204 1.54 12.92 -11.05
N ASP A 205 1.26 14.08 -10.46
CA ASP A 205 0.96 14.23 -9.04
C ASP A 205 -0.57 14.35 -8.85
N VAL A 206 -1.08 13.92 -7.70
CA VAL A 206 -2.51 13.80 -7.43
C VAL A 206 -2.86 14.51 -6.13
N SER A 207 -3.62 15.60 -6.25
CA SER A 207 -3.95 16.46 -5.12
C SER A 207 -4.62 15.72 -3.95
N GLY A 208 -4.27 16.18 -2.74
CA GLY A 208 -4.71 15.62 -1.47
C GLY A 208 -3.50 15.18 -0.63
N LYS A 209 -3.74 14.31 0.36
CA LYS A 209 -2.67 13.67 1.15
C LYS A 209 -3.17 12.43 1.86
N GLY A 210 -2.27 11.47 2.08
CA GLY A 210 -2.62 10.22 2.75
C GLY A 210 -3.52 9.30 1.91
N MET A 211 -4.33 8.47 2.57
CA MET A 211 -4.97 7.31 1.95
C MET A 211 -5.86 7.65 0.75
N ASP A 212 -6.55 8.79 0.78
CA ASP A 212 -7.45 9.19 -0.30
C ASP A 212 -6.67 9.54 -1.57
N ALA A 213 -5.60 10.35 -1.46
CA ALA A 213 -4.69 10.64 -2.58
C ALA A 213 -4.05 9.36 -3.13
N GLY A 214 -3.57 8.45 -2.27
CA GLY A 214 -3.04 7.15 -2.71
C GLY A 214 -4.07 6.27 -3.43
N SER A 215 -5.35 6.35 -3.05
CA SER A 215 -6.43 5.62 -3.73
C SER A 215 -6.74 6.21 -5.11
N ARG A 216 -6.74 7.56 -5.22
CA ARG A 216 -6.88 8.29 -6.48
C ARG A 216 -5.71 7.99 -7.42
N ALA A 217 -4.48 8.00 -6.91
CA ALA A 217 -3.26 7.67 -7.65
C ALA A 217 -3.32 6.28 -8.30
N LEU A 218 -3.78 5.24 -7.59
CA LEU A 218 -3.97 3.89 -8.16
C LEU A 218 -5.06 3.84 -9.25
N LEU A 219 -6.15 4.58 -9.07
CA LEU A 219 -7.23 4.65 -10.07
C LEU A 219 -6.74 5.37 -11.33
N LEU A 220 -6.01 6.48 -11.17
CA LEU A 220 -5.46 7.27 -12.26
C LEU A 220 -4.29 6.56 -12.96
N SER A 221 -3.34 5.93 -12.26
CA SER A 221 -2.29 5.12 -12.87
C SER A 221 -2.86 3.95 -13.69
N GLY A 222 -3.96 3.34 -13.22
CA GLY A 222 -4.70 2.33 -13.95
C GLY A 222 -5.44 2.86 -15.18
N ALA A 223 -6.10 4.02 -15.07
CA ALA A 223 -6.81 4.64 -16.17
C ALA A 223 -5.85 5.17 -17.25
N PHE A 224 -4.83 5.93 -16.84
CA PHE A 224 -3.83 6.54 -17.72
C PHE A 224 -3.00 5.44 -18.41
N GLY A 225 -2.66 4.35 -17.71
CA GLY A 225 -2.05 3.15 -18.29
C GLY A 225 -2.93 2.39 -19.30
N GLY A 226 -4.24 2.66 -19.33
CA GLY A 226 -5.14 2.17 -20.38
C GLY A 226 -5.34 3.15 -21.54
N LEU A 227 -5.15 4.46 -21.30
CA LEU A 227 -5.27 5.52 -22.32
C LEU A 227 -3.99 5.69 -23.14
N LEU A 228 -2.82 5.59 -22.50
CA LEU A 228 -1.51 5.84 -23.13
C LEU A 228 -1.25 4.81 -24.24
N GLY A 229 -1.01 5.28 -25.47
CA GLY A 229 -0.89 4.43 -26.67
C GLY A 229 -2.20 3.81 -27.19
N SER A 230 -3.33 3.98 -26.50
CA SER A 230 -4.68 3.67 -27.01
C SER A 230 -5.31 4.85 -27.77
N LEU A 231 -4.77 6.05 -27.58
CA LEU A 231 -5.19 7.31 -28.21
C LEU A 231 -4.03 7.94 -29.01
N PRO A 232 -4.32 8.85 -29.95
CA PRO A 232 -3.33 9.83 -30.41
C PRO A 232 -2.72 10.60 -29.22
N PRO A 233 -1.42 10.93 -29.21
CA PRO A 233 -0.80 11.50 -28.01
C PRO A 233 -1.42 12.84 -27.55
N HIS A 234 -1.83 13.70 -28.49
CA HIS A 234 -2.52 14.97 -28.16
C HIS A 234 -3.92 14.77 -27.54
N ASP A 235 -4.58 13.63 -27.77
CA ASP A 235 -5.88 13.32 -27.17
C ASP A 235 -5.75 12.81 -25.72
N PHE A 236 -4.54 12.48 -25.24
CA PHE A 236 -4.32 11.88 -23.93
C PHE A 236 -4.73 12.81 -22.78
N LEU A 237 -4.18 14.03 -22.70
CA LEU A 237 -4.51 14.97 -21.60
C LEU A 237 -5.98 15.42 -21.61
N PRO A 238 -6.63 15.72 -22.76
CA PRO A 238 -8.07 15.94 -22.83
C PRO A 238 -8.90 14.74 -22.32
N ALA A 239 -8.52 13.51 -22.70
CA ALA A 239 -9.21 12.29 -22.23
C ALA A 239 -8.98 12.02 -20.73
N ALA A 240 -7.80 12.33 -20.21
CA ALA A 240 -7.45 12.26 -18.79
C ALA A 240 -8.23 13.30 -17.97
N ASN A 241 -8.26 14.57 -18.41
CA ASN A 241 -9.08 15.62 -17.81
C ASN A 241 -10.56 15.22 -17.73
N GLY A 242 -11.12 14.76 -18.85
CA GLY A 242 -12.48 14.23 -18.91
C GLY A 242 -12.70 12.99 -18.04
N TYR A 243 -11.66 12.19 -17.76
CA TYR A 243 -11.75 11.09 -16.78
C TYR A 243 -11.86 11.60 -15.35
N LEU A 244 -11.01 12.56 -14.93
CA LEU A 244 -11.07 13.16 -13.59
C LEU A 244 -12.41 13.84 -13.33
N LEU A 245 -12.89 14.67 -14.27
CA LEU A 245 -14.18 15.37 -14.18
C LEU A 245 -15.38 14.42 -13.96
N ARG A 246 -15.29 13.17 -14.45
CA ARG A 246 -16.32 12.14 -14.24
C ARG A 246 -16.24 11.39 -12.90
N GLN A 247 -15.21 11.65 -12.08
CA GLN A 247 -15.09 11.03 -10.75
C GLN A 247 -15.82 11.81 -9.64
N ASP A 248 -16.19 13.07 -9.90
CA ASP A 248 -16.94 13.95 -8.98
C ASP A 248 -16.33 14.01 -7.56
N TRP A 249 -15.02 14.30 -7.51
CA TRP A 249 -14.24 14.37 -6.27
C TRP A 249 -14.20 15.80 -5.70
N ASP A 250 -14.69 16.00 -4.48
CA ASP A 250 -14.81 17.31 -3.78
C ASP A 250 -13.53 18.19 -3.84
N GLU A 251 -12.36 17.54 -3.79
CA GLU A 251 -11.03 18.19 -3.84
C GLU A 251 -10.10 17.38 -4.78
N GLY A 252 -10.52 17.10 -6.03
CA GLY A 252 -9.84 16.13 -6.91
C GLY A 252 -9.28 16.65 -8.23
N PHE A 253 -8.19 17.41 -8.18
CA PHE A 253 -7.38 17.77 -9.36
C PHE A 253 -6.04 17.00 -9.41
N ALA A 254 -5.31 17.12 -10.51
CA ALA A 254 -3.96 16.55 -10.67
C ALA A 254 -3.06 17.46 -11.51
N THR A 255 -1.77 17.56 -11.17
CA THR A 255 -0.75 18.09 -12.08
C THR A 255 -0.26 16.94 -12.97
N SER A 256 0.00 17.19 -14.25
CA SER A 256 0.52 16.14 -15.14
C SER A 256 1.41 16.70 -16.24
N ILE A 257 2.47 15.99 -16.63
CA ILE A 257 3.28 16.29 -17.80
C ILE A 257 3.40 15.05 -18.68
N HIS A 258 3.04 15.20 -19.95
CA HIS A 258 3.07 14.16 -20.97
C HIS A 258 4.18 14.45 -21.98
N LEU A 259 5.21 13.63 -21.93
CA LEU A 259 6.30 13.57 -22.90
C LEU A 259 5.96 12.59 -24.01
N VAL A 260 6.09 13.04 -25.26
CA VAL A 260 6.00 12.25 -26.48
C VAL A 260 7.34 12.36 -27.20
N LEU A 261 8.11 11.28 -27.27
CA LEU A 261 9.51 11.28 -27.73
C LEU A 261 9.72 10.27 -28.86
N ASP A 262 10.25 10.72 -29.99
CA ASP A 262 10.73 9.83 -31.05
C ASP A 262 12.14 9.30 -30.71
N LEU A 263 12.26 7.99 -30.49
CA LEU A 263 13.53 7.36 -30.10
C LEU A 263 14.54 7.21 -31.27
N GLU A 264 14.13 7.50 -32.50
CA GLU A 264 15.00 7.48 -33.68
C GLU A 264 15.57 8.88 -33.97
N THR A 265 14.72 9.90 -34.04
CA THR A 265 15.15 11.30 -34.29
C THR A 265 15.64 12.00 -33.02
N GLY A 266 15.03 11.69 -31.87
CA GLY A 266 15.19 12.41 -30.60
C GLY A 266 14.32 13.67 -30.51
N GLU A 267 13.46 13.93 -31.48
CA GLU A 267 12.45 14.99 -31.42
C GLU A 267 11.41 14.65 -30.35
N TYR A 268 10.98 15.65 -29.59
CA TYR A 268 9.98 15.46 -28.54
C TYR A 268 8.96 16.60 -28.47
N GLU A 269 7.81 16.28 -27.90
CA GLU A 269 6.74 17.20 -27.51
C GLU A 269 6.43 17.01 -26.02
N LEU A 270 6.27 18.11 -25.29
CA LEU A 270 5.90 18.17 -23.88
C LEU A 270 4.58 18.93 -23.74
N LEU A 271 3.54 18.24 -23.27
CA LEU A 271 2.26 18.85 -22.91
C LEU A 271 2.18 18.91 -21.38
N SER A 272 1.86 20.08 -20.80
CA SER A 272 1.74 20.25 -19.35
C SER A 272 0.32 20.60 -18.95
N ALA A 273 -0.19 19.92 -17.93
CA ALA A 273 -1.45 20.18 -17.26
C ALA A 273 -1.17 20.77 -15.87
N GLY A 274 -0.80 22.05 -15.83
CA GLY A 274 -0.43 22.77 -14.61
C GLY A 274 0.79 22.20 -13.85
N HIS A 275 1.67 21.45 -14.53
CA HIS A 275 2.85 20.81 -13.94
C HIS A 275 4.13 21.62 -14.20
N LEU A 276 5.18 21.38 -13.41
CA LEU A 276 6.44 22.11 -13.48
C LEU A 276 7.18 21.94 -14.83
N PRO A 277 8.04 22.90 -15.21
CA PRO A 277 8.88 22.78 -16.41
C PRO A 277 9.82 21.58 -16.33
N ALA A 278 9.97 20.87 -17.45
CA ALA A 278 11.03 19.88 -17.59
C ALA A 278 12.40 20.59 -17.70
N LEU A 279 13.49 19.91 -17.33
CA LEU A 279 14.85 20.43 -17.44
C LEU A 279 15.66 19.66 -18.48
N GLN A 280 16.08 20.31 -19.57
CA GLN A 280 17.00 19.73 -20.56
C GLN A 280 18.44 20.22 -20.31
N LEU A 281 19.37 19.28 -20.12
CA LEU A 281 20.81 19.52 -20.23
C LEU A 281 21.24 19.41 -21.68
N HIS A 282 21.85 20.47 -22.21
CA HIS A 282 22.50 20.49 -23.52
C HIS A 282 23.98 20.12 -23.37
N ALA A 283 24.35 18.88 -23.68
CA ALA A 283 25.70 18.35 -23.48
C ALA A 283 26.78 19.12 -24.27
N GLY A 284 26.43 19.67 -25.44
CA GLY A 284 27.30 20.53 -26.24
C GLY A 284 27.64 21.88 -25.59
N SER A 285 26.98 22.26 -24.49
CA SER A 285 27.22 23.53 -23.78
C SER A 285 27.35 23.41 -22.26
N GLY A 286 26.96 22.27 -21.67
CA GLY A 286 26.92 22.08 -20.22
C GLY A 286 25.89 22.97 -19.52
N ARG A 287 24.78 23.31 -20.19
CA ARG A 287 23.73 24.19 -19.66
C ARG A 287 22.39 23.48 -19.54
N TRP A 288 21.70 23.75 -18.44
CA TRP A 288 20.30 23.44 -18.25
C TRP A 288 19.41 24.50 -18.91
N GLU A 289 18.29 24.06 -19.47
CA GLU A 289 17.23 24.89 -20.04
C GLU A 289 15.86 24.36 -19.57
N GLU A 290 14.99 25.25 -19.11
CA GLU A 290 13.61 24.90 -18.76
C GLU A 290 12.74 24.71 -20.02
N LYS A 291 11.87 23.71 -19.98
CA LYS A 291 10.95 23.31 -21.05
C LYS A 291 9.53 23.23 -20.49
N SER A 292 8.89 24.39 -20.44
CA SER A 292 7.51 24.58 -19.99
C SER A 292 6.53 24.28 -21.11
N GLY A 293 5.53 23.42 -20.87
CA GLY A 293 4.30 23.38 -21.66
C GLY A 293 3.22 24.28 -21.03
N GLU A 294 2.18 24.65 -21.78
CA GLU A 294 1.06 25.44 -21.26
C GLU A 294 -0.25 24.64 -21.27
N GLY A 295 -0.99 24.71 -20.16
CA GLY A 295 -2.27 24.04 -19.98
C GLY A 295 -2.74 24.03 -18.51
N PRO A 296 -4.06 23.87 -18.25
CA PRO A 296 -4.64 23.92 -16.91
C PRO A 296 -4.41 22.64 -16.11
N LEU A 297 -4.67 22.67 -14.80
CA LEU A 297 -4.73 21.47 -13.97
C LEU A 297 -5.82 20.50 -14.45
N LEU A 298 -5.53 19.19 -14.42
CA LEU A 298 -6.53 18.17 -14.74
C LEU A 298 -7.64 18.15 -13.68
N GLY A 299 -8.89 18.01 -14.11
CA GLY A 299 -10.06 17.90 -13.24
C GLY A 299 -10.73 19.23 -12.87
N VAL A 300 -10.23 20.38 -13.35
CA VAL A 300 -10.74 21.70 -12.95
C VAL A 300 -11.86 22.24 -13.86
N TYR A 301 -11.76 22.07 -15.17
CA TYR A 301 -12.82 22.46 -16.12
C TYR A 301 -12.83 21.63 -17.40
N ASP A 302 -14.00 21.52 -18.03
CA ASP A 302 -14.19 20.78 -19.29
C ASP A 302 -13.77 21.62 -20.51
N GLY A 303 -13.36 20.94 -21.59
CA GLY A 303 -12.82 21.61 -22.79
C GLY A 303 -11.44 22.25 -22.60
N ALA A 304 -10.63 21.72 -21.68
CA ALA A 304 -9.22 22.12 -21.51
C ALA A 304 -8.38 21.79 -22.76
N GLU A 305 -7.68 22.80 -23.28
CA GLU A 305 -6.65 22.66 -24.33
C GLU A 305 -5.26 22.64 -23.67
N PHE A 306 -4.30 21.94 -24.30
CA PHE A 306 -2.94 21.71 -23.79
C PHE A 306 -1.96 21.87 -24.94
N ASP A 307 -1.11 22.89 -24.90
CA ASP A 307 -0.23 23.24 -26.02
C ASP A 307 1.15 22.53 -25.91
N PRO A 308 1.60 21.81 -26.96
CA PRO A 308 2.85 21.05 -26.93
C PRO A 308 4.08 21.93 -27.17
N THR A 309 4.92 22.09 -26.13
CA THR A 309 6.27 22.64 -26.27
C THR A 309 7.20 21.60 -26.89
N LYS A 310 7.88 21.97 -27.98
CA LYS A 310 8.70 21.04 -28.78
C LYS A 310 10.20 21.22 -28.55
N GLY A 311 10.94 20.14 -28.66
CA GLY A 311 12.40 20.16 -28.58
C GLY A 311 13.05 18.95 -29.26
N VAL A 312 14.37 18.86 -29.13
CA VAL A 312 15.17 17.73 -29.61
C VAL A 312 16.19 17.39 -28.54
N LEU A 313 16.30 16.11 -28.19
CA LEU A 313 17.34 15.59 -27.31
C LEU A 313 18.51 15.11 -28.17
N ALA A 314 19.62 15.84 -28.20
CA ALA A 314 20.81 15.45 -28.96
C ALA A 314 21.57 14.30 -28.27
N PRO A 315 22.45 13.56 -28.97
CA PRO A 315 23.34 12.61 -28.31
C PRO A 315 24.24 13.31 -27.27
N GLY A 316 24.21 12.80 -26.04
CA GLY A 316 24.79 13.39 -24.84
C GLY A 316 23.76 14.10 -23.94
N ASP A 317 22.65 14.61 -24.48
CA ASP A 317 21.68 15.41 -23.72
C ASP A 317 20.85 14.55 -22.74
N VAL A 318 20.35 15.22 -21.71
CA VAL A 318 19.52 14.64 -20.64
C VAL A 318 18.27 15.47 -20.45
N LEU A 319 17.11 14.82 -20.32
CA LEU A 319 15.83 15.44 -19.96
C LEU A 319 15.39 14.93 -18.58
N MET A 320 14.98 15.84 -17.70
CA MET A 320 14.46 15.53 -16.36
C MET A 320 13.00 15.97 -16.23
N LEU A 321 12.14 15.07 -15.75
CA LEU A 321 10.75 15.38 -15.31
C LEU A 321 10.66 15.11 -13.80
N PHE A 322 10.05 15.99 -13.03
CA PHE A 322 9.98 15.88 -11.56
C PHE A 322 8.76 16.59 -10.98
N THR A 323 8.26 16.09 -9.86
CA THR A 323 7.19 16.73 -9.09
C THR A 323 7.71 17.85 -8.20
N ASP A 324 6.79 18.73 -7.80
CA ASP A 324 7.04 19.86 -6.90
C ASP A 324 7.67 19.45 -5.57
N GLY A 325 7.25 18.33 -4.95
CA GLY A 325 7.82 17.82 -3.70
C GLY A 325 9.32 17.47 -3.73
N LEU A 326 9.98 17.50 -4.90
CA LEU A 326 11.44 17.46 -5.06
C LEU A 326 12.13 18.84 -4.91
N VAL A 327 11.46 19.92 -5.32
CA VAL A 327 12.03 21.27 -5.42
C VAL A 327 11.41 22.28 -4.44
N GLU A 328 10.11 22.17 -4.16
CA GLU A 328 9.42 23.00 -3.17
C GLU A 328 9.88 22.66 -1.75
N ALA A 329 10.07 23.70 -0.94
CA ALA A 329 10.34 23.58 0.48
C ALA A 329 9.66 24.73 1.24
N PRO A 330 8.98 24.47 2.39
CA PRO A 330 8.27 25.51 3.13
C PRO A 330 9.15 26.73 3.46
N GLY A 331 8.78 27.88 2.92
CA GLY A 331 9.49 29.15 3.12
C GLY A 331 10.68 29.39 2.19
N ARG A 332 10.75 28.70 1.04
CA ARG A 332 11.68 28.99 -0.07
C ARG A 332 10.91 29.15 -1.38
N ASP A 333 11.57 29.72 -2.38
CA ASP A 333 11.08 29.74 -3.76
C ASP A 333 11.41 28.41 -4.46
N ILE A 334 10.57 28.00 -5.42
CA ILE A 334 10.78 26.82 -6.27
C ILE A 334 12.04 26.99 -7.11
N SER A 335 12.39 28.23 -7.49
CA SER A 335 13.66 28.56 -8.18
C SER A 335 14.90 28.09 -7.39
N GLU A 336 14.95 28.31 -6.07
CA GLU A 336 16.03 27.78 -5.21
C GLU A 336 16.06 26.24 -5.20
N GLY A 337 14.92 25.59 -5.39
CA GLY A 337 14.82 24.14 -5.54
C GLY A 337 15.42 23.64 -6.86
N VAL A 338 15.10 24.30 -7.97
CA VAL A 338 15.60 24.02 -9.32
C VAL A 338 17.12 24.26 -9.42
N ASP A 339 17.63 25.37 -8.87
CA ASP A 339 19.08 25.65 -8.78
C ASP A 339 19.82 24.56 -8.00
N ARG A 340 19.20 24.02 -6.94
CA ARG A 340 19.78 22.93 -6.13
C ARG A 340 19.71 21.58 -6.83
N LEU A 341 18.65 21.32 -7.63
CA LEU A 341 18.53 20.11 -8.43
C LEU A 341 19.57 20.08 -9.56
N THR A 342 19.70 21.17 -10.31
CA THR A 342 20.69 21.31 -11.39
C THR A 342 22.13 21.27 -10.86
N GLY A 343 22.44 21.99 -9.77
CA GLY A 343 23.77 21.99 -9.16
C GLY A 343 24.21 20.67 -8.49
N GLU A 344 23.27 19.77 -8.16
CA GLU A 344 23.59 18.39 -7.79
C GLU A 344 23.71 17.49 -9.05
N ALA A 345 22.86 17.71 -10.07
CA ALA A 345 22.88 16.98 -11.34
C ALA A 345 24.17 17.23 -12.16
N ASP A 346 24.76 18.42 -12.07
CA ASP A 346 26.05 18.78 -12.69
C ASP A 346 27.19 17.80 -12.35
N ARG A 347 27.13 17.12 -11.20
CA ARG A 347 28.12 16.13 -10.78
C ARG A 347 28.09 14.85 -11.61
N TYR A 348 26.96 14.56 -12.25
CA TYR A 348 26.75 13.38 -13.09
C TYR A 348 27.09 13.62 -14.57
N VAL A 349 27.18 14.89 -15.01
CA VAL A 349 27.48 15.27 -16.40
C VAL A 349 28.80 14.68 -16.91
N ALA A 350 29.81 14.57 -16.05
CA ALA A 350 31.11 13.97 -16.39
C ALA A 350 31.21 12.46 -16.10
N ALA A 351 30.27 11.88 -15.35
CA ALA A 351 30.30 10.49 -14.90
C ALA A 351 29.25 9.59 -15.60
N GLY A 352 28.27 10.19 -16.27
CA GLY A 352 27.02 9.54 -16.67
C GLY A 352 25.97 9.60 -15.56
N PHE A 353 24.70 9.54 -15.96
CA PHE A 353 23.55 9.58 -15.05
C PHE A 353 23.08 8.19 -14.58
N GLU A 354 23.93 7.16 -14.74
CA GLU A 354 23.64 5.82 -14.20
C GLU A 354 23.62 5.82 -12.66
N GLY A 355 22.49 5.42 -12.08
CA GLY A 355 22.18 5.46 -10.65
C GLY A 355 21.78 6.84 -10.11
N ALA A 356 21.73 7.89 -10.94
CA ALA A 356 21.54 9.27 -10.47
C ALA A 356 20.14 9.53 -9.91
N ALA A 357 19.11 8.79 -10.34
CA ALA A 357 17.72 9.13 -10.04
C ALA A 357 17.35 9.05 -8.54
N TRP A 358 17.84 8.07 -7.76
CA TRP A 358 17.74 8.17 -6.28
C TRP A 358 18.59 9.34 -5.84
N HIS A 359 19.89 9.33 -6.11
CA HIS A 359 20.84 10.24 -5.47
C HIS A 359 20.45 11.72 -5.53
N LEU A 360 19.81 12.18 -6.61
CA LEU A 360 19.22 13.52 -6.70
C LEU A 360 18.02 13.72 -5.74
N ILE A 361 17.02 12.83 -5.72
CA ILE A 361 15.93 12.83 -4.72
C ILE A 361 16.47 12.70 -3.28
N GLU A 362 17.49 11.88 -3.07
CA GLU A 362 18.09 11.55 -1.78
C GLU A 362 18.95 12.73 -1.23
N ALA A 363 19.35 13.67 -2.09
CA ALA A 363 20.17 14.85 -1.75
C ALA A 363 19.38 16.17 -1.73
N VAL A 364 18.59 16.47 -2.77
CA VAL A 364 17.95 17.79 -2.97
C VAL A 364 16.85 18.03 -1.93
N ALA A 365 15.99 17.06 -1.68
CA ALA A 365 14.78 17.23 -0.86
C ALA A 365 14.89 16.58 0.54
N LYS A 366 16.11 16.48 1.08
CA LYS A 366 16.43 15.76 2.32
C LYS A 366 15.55 16.13 3.53
N ASP A 367 15.23 17.41 3.68
CA ASP A 367 14.50 17.96 4.84
C ASP A 367 13.02 18.29 4.55
N VAL A 368 12.55 18.03 3.33
CA VAL A 368 11.15 18.17 2.91
C VAL A 368 10.37 16.90 3.31
N ASN A 369 9.06 17.01 3.55
CA ASN A 369 8.20 15.87 3.88
C ASN A 369 7.00 15.79 2.92
N ASP A 370 7.29 15.45 1.67
CA ASP A 370 6.29 15.30 0.62
C ASP A 370 6.63 14.12 -0.32
N ASP A 371 5.66 13.76 -1.17
CA ASP A 371 5.84 12.75 -2.21
C ASP A 371 6.77 13.28 -3.33
N ARG A 372 7.49 12.39 -4.03
CA ARG A 372 8.50 12.76 -5.02
C ARG A 372 8.63 11.79 -6.16
N ALA A 373 8.77 12.34 -7.36
CA ALA A 373 9.19 11.68 -8.57
C ALA A 373 10.39 12.39 -9.19
N LEU A 374 11.29 11.61 -9.79
CA LEU A 374 12.28 12.09 -10.74
C LEU A 374 12.42 11.04 -11.83
N LEU A 375 12.13 11.44 -13.07
CA LEU A 375 12.47 10.72 -14.29
C LEU A 375 13.71 11.36 -14.90
N LEU A 376 14.68 10.53 -15.29
CA LEU A 376 15.83 10.91 -16.11
C LEU A 376 15.75 10.16 -17.44
N LEU A 377 15.90 10.86 -18.55
CA LEU A 377 16.03 10.29 -19.90
C LEU A 377 17.29 10.85 -20.55
N CYS A 378 18.21 9.97 -20.95
CA CYS A 378 19.47 10.35 -21.59
C CYS A 378 19.56 9.71 -22.98
N ARG A 379 20.12 10.44 -23.95
CA ARG A 379 20.51 9.89 -25.25
C ARG A 379 22.02 9.72 -25.28
N ASN A 380 22.52 8.52 -25.55
CA ASN A 380 23.93 8.13 -25.44
C ASN A 380 24.59 7.93 -26.82
#